data_AF-A0A9E5NDX9-F1
#
_entry.id   AF-A0A9E5NDX9-F1
#
_cell.length_a   1.000
_cell.length_b   1.000
_cell.length_c   1.000
_cell.angle_alpha   90.00
_cell.angle_beta   90.00
_cell.angle_gamma   90.00
#
_symmetry.space_group_name_H-M   'P 1'
#
loop_
_entity.id
_entity.type
_entity.pdbx_description
1 polymer ?
#
loop_
_entity_poly.entity_id
_entity_poly.type
_entity_poly.pdbx_seq_one_letter_code
_entity_poly.pdbx_strand_id
1 'polypeptide(L)' 'DKVYTFHVLMIEHGRKVCKAQRPRCHACVLSNFCRYFRQSQPSK' A
#
# COMPACT_ATOMS: atom_id res chain seq x y z
N ASP A 1 -13.26 -8.47 16.74
CA ASP A 1 -11.81 -8.44 16.99
C ASP A 1 -10.97 -8.19 15.72
N LYS A 2 -10.85 -9.15 14.80
CA LYS A 2 -10.00 -9.06 13.59
C LYS A 2 -10.20 -7.80 12.70
N VAL A 3 -11.44 -7.30 12.59
CA VAL A 3 -11.77 -6.09 11.82
C VAL A 3 -11.07 -4.84 12.38
N TYR A 4 -11.02 -4.71 13.71
CA TYR A 4 -10.39 -3.57 14.37
C TYR A 4 -8.88 -3.58 14.15
N THR A 5 -8.25 -4.73 14.37
CA THR A 5 -6.81 -4.92 14.12
C THR A 5 -6.45 -4.61 12.67
N PHE A 6 -7.24 -5.10 11.70
CA PHE A 6 -7.04 -4.79 10.29
C PHE A 6 -7.13 -3.28 10.01
N HIS A 7 -8.13 -2.60 10.56
CA HIS A 7 -8.30 -1.15 10.40
C HIS A 7 -7.09 -0.36 10.91
N VAL A 8 -6.59 -0.69 12.11
CA VAL A 8 -5.41 -0.03 12.69
C VAL A 8 -4.16 -0.28 11.84
N LEU A 9 -3.94 -1.52 11.41
CA LEU A 9 -2.81 -1.88 10.54
C LEU A 9 -2.87 -1.15 9.18
N MET A 10 -4.07 -0.95 8.62
CA MET A 10 -4.24 -0.21 7.37
C MET A 10 -3.91 1.28 7.54
N ILE A 11 -4.27 1.88 8.68
CA ILE A 11 -3.87 3.27 8.99
C ILE A 11 -2.35 3.37 9.11
N GLU A 12 -1.72 2.44 9.84
CA GLU A 12 -0.27 2.42 9.99
C GLU A 12 0.45 2.23 8.65
N HIS A 13 -0.08 1.34 7.81
CA HIS A 13 0.41 1.12 6.45
C HIS A 13 0.39 2.40 5.61
N GLY A 14 -0.71 3.17 5.64
CA GLY A 14 -0.80 4.46 4.95
C GLY A 14 0.25 5.46 5.43
N ARG A 15 0.52 5.51 6.74
CA ARG A 15 1.50 6.44 7.33
C ARG A 15 2.95 6.07 7.01
N LYS A 16 3.28 4.78 6.98
CA LYS A 16 4.66 4.28 6.84
C LYS A 16 5.05 3.92 5.41
N VAL A 17 4.11 3.42 4.60
CA VAL A 17 4.37 2.80 3.30
C VAL A 17 3.58 3.46 2.18
N CYS A 18 2.25 3.44 2.20
CA CYS A 18 1.40 4.02 1.15
C CYS A 18 1.19 5.53 1.38
N LYS A 19 2.29 6.27 1.53
CA LYS A 19 2.28 7.71 1.80
C LYS A 19 1.68 8.46 0.61
N ALA A 20 0.88 9.48 0.90
CA ALA A 20 0.32 10.35 -0.14
C ALA A 20 1.43 10.94 -1.03
N GLN A 21 1.13 11.07 -2.33
CA GLN A 21 2.00 11.57 -3.40
C GLN A 21 3.23 10.72 -3.74
N ARG A 22 3.91 10.12 -2.75
CA ARG A 22 5.12 9.30 -2.94
C ARG A 22 5.07 8.00 -2.13
N PRO A 23 4.21 7.04 -2.51
CA PRO A 23 4.15 5.75 -1.83
C PRO A 23 5.42 4.93 -2.07
N ARG A 24 5.83 4.17 -1.06
CA ARG A 24 6.98 3.24 -1.14
C ARG A 24 6.55 1.91 -1.73
N CYS A 25 6.05 1.91 -2.96
CA CYS A 25 5.37 0.74 -3.54
C CYS A 25 6.24 -0.52 -3.65
N HIS A 26 7.54 -0.39 -3.89
CA HIS A 26 8.46 -1.54 -3.94
C HIS A 26 8.59 -2.29 -2.60
N ALA A 27 8.33 -1.61 -1.48
CA ALA A 27 8.31 -2.20 -0.14
C ALA A 27 6.87 -2.46 0.36
N CYS A 28 5.85 -2.28 -0.49
CA CYS A 28 4.47 -2.47 -0.12
C CYS A 28 4.06 -3.94 -0.22
N VAL A 29 3.63 -4.53 0.89
CA VAL A 29 3.11 -5.91 0.93
C VAL A 29 1.86 -6.11 0.04
N LEU A 30 1.11 -5.04 -0.21
CA LEU A 30 -0.07 -5.05 -1.07
C LEU A 30 0.25 -4.79 -2.55
N SER A 31 1.54 -4.62 -2.91
CA SER A 31 1.97 -4.21 -4.26
C SER A 31 1.44 -5.13 -5.37
N ASN A 32 1.47 -6.45 -5.16
CA ASN A 32 0.96 -7.45 -6.10
C ASN A 32 -0.55 -7.30 -6.40
N PHE A 33 -1.30 -6.73 -5.46
CA PHE A 33 -2.74 -6.51 -5.58
C PHE A 33 -3.09 -5.05 -5.89
N CYS A 34 -2.13 -4.13 -5.79
CA CYS A 34 -2.33 -2.70 -5.91
C CYS A 34 -2.47 -2.27 -7.38
N ARG A 35 -3.67 -1.81 -7.76
CA ARG A 35 -3.91 -1.25 -9.10
C ARG A 35 -3.03 -0.04 -9.40
N TYR A 36 -2.88 0.88 -8.45
CA TYR A 36 -2.05 2.08 -8.63
C TYR A 36 -0.61 1.71 -8.98
N PHE A 37 0.01 0.82 -8.19
CA PHE A 37 1.38 0.37 -8.47
C PHE A 37 1.51 -0.28 -9.85
N ARG A 38 0.59 -1.18 -10.22
CA ARG A 38 0.61 -1.84 -11.54
C ARG A 38 0.47 -0.85 -12.70
N GLN A 39 -0.25 0.25 -12.52
CA GLN A 39 -0.42 1.29 -13.54
C GLN A 39 0.76 2.27 -13.60
N SER A 40 1.45 2.49 -12.48
CA SER A 40 2.63 3.35 -12.42
C SER A 40 3.93 2.65 -12.80
N GLN A 41 3.94 1.32 -12.92
CA GLN A 41 5.08 0.60 -13.47
C GLN A 41 5.15 0.85 -14.99
N PRO A 42 6.32 1.17 -15.54
CA PRO A 42 6.49 1.16 -16.98
C PRO A 42 6.23 -0.28 -17.45
N SER A 43 5.19 -0.44 -18.26
CA SER A 43 5.01 -1.62 -19.09
C SER A 43 6.33 -1.85 -19.83
N LYS A 44 6.96 -3.00 -19.65
CA LYS A 44 8.01 -3.44 -20.57
C LYS A 44 7.47 -3.45 -22.00
#